data_AF-A0A8B7UBY3-F1
#
_entry.id   AF-A0A8B7UBY3-F1
#
_cell.length_a   1.000
_cell.length_b   1.000
_cell.length_c   1.000
_cell.angle_alpha   90.00
_cell.angle_beta   90.00
_cell.angle_gamma   90.00
#
_symmetry.space_group_name_H-M   'P 1'
#
loop_
_entity.id
_entity.type
_entity.pdbx_description
1 polymer ?
#
loop_
_entity_poly.entity_id
_entity_poly.type
_entity_poly.pdbx_seq_one_letter_code
_entity_poly.pdbx_strand_id
1 'polypeptide(L)'
;MAPDPWFSTYDSACQIAQEIAEKIQQRNQYERRGEKTSKLTVTIRALLQNLKEKITLLKDLLLRAVSTHQMYPRKHFQLYSRMGGKAILF
;
A
#
# COMPACT_ATOMS: atom_id res chain seq x y z
N MET A 1 -19.35 4.71 -6.80
CA MET A 1 -18.46 4.20 -5.72
C MET A 1 -17.09 4.78 -6.00
N ALA A 2 -16.46 5.44 -5.03
CA ALA A 2 -15.10 5.96 -5.25
C ALA A 2 -14.14 4.77 -5.46
N PRO A 3 -13.20 4.83 -6.41
CA PRO A 3 -12.18 3.80 -6.57
C PRO A 3 -11.45 3.61 -5.25
N ASP A 4 -11.22 2.36 -4.84
CA ASP A 4 -10.48 2.10 -3.61
C ASP A 4 -9.06 2.70 -3.74
N PRO A 5 -8.65 3.61 -2.82
CA PRO A 5 -7.36 4.29 -2.91
C PRO A 5 -6.15 3.36 -2.93
N TRP A 6 -6.32 2.10 -2.51
CA TRP A 6 -5.26 1.10 -2.47
C TRP A 6 -4.73 0.74 -3.86
N PHE A 7 -5.61 0.50 -4.84
CA PHE A 7 -5.18 0.12 -6.19
C PHE A 7 -4.39 1.24 -6.87
N SER A 8 -4.87 2.49 -6.77
CA SER A 8 -4.15 3.65 -7.30
C SER A 8 -2.79 3.86 -6.63
N THR A 9 -2.71 3.62 -5.31
CA THR A 9 -1.43 3.69 -4.58
C THR A 9 -0.47 2.57 -5.00
N TYR A 10 -1.01 1.37 -5.29
CA TYR A 10 -0.24 0.22 -5.74
C TYR A 10 0.35 0.47 -7.14
N ASP A 11 -0.47 0.91 -8.09
CA ASP A 11 -0.02 1.25 -9.44
C ASP A 11 1.06 2.33 -9.41
N SER A 12 0.88 3.36 -8.58
CA SER A 12 1.89 4.41 -8.37
C SER A 12 3.19 3.86 -7.79
N ALA A 13 3.13 2.92 -6.83
CA ALA A 13 4.31 2.27 -6.28
C ALA A 13 5.06 1.44 -7.34
N CYS A 14 4.33 0.71 -8.20
CA CYS A 14 4.90 -0.02 -9.33
C CYS A 14 5.59 0.91 -10.33
N GLN A 15 4.99 2.05 -10.66
CA GLN A 15 5.60 3.05 -11.54
C GLN A 15 6.90 3.61 -10.97
N ILE A 16 6.93 3.94 -9.67
CA ILE A 16 8.15 4.44 -9.00
C ILE A 16 9.23 3.35 -8.99
N ALA A 17 8.87 2.09 -8.74
CA ALA A 17 9.82 0.98 -8.78
C ALA A 17 10.45 0.80 -10.17
N GLN A 18 9.62 0.90 -11.22
CA GLN A 18 10.08 0.88 -12.60
C GLN A 18 11.02 2.05 -12.91
N GLU A 19 10.67 3.26 -12.49
CA GLU A 19 11.52 4.44 -12.71
C GLU A 19 12.87 4.31 -11.99
N ILE A 20 12.90 3.76 -10.78
CA ILE A 20 14.15 3.46 -10.06
C ILE A 20 15.03 2.51 -10.88
N ALA A 21 14.46 1.44 -11.42
CA ALA A 21 15.20 0.47 -12.22
C ALA A 21 15.83 1.14 -13.46
N GLU A 22 15.05 1.96 -14.17
CA GLU A 22 15.52 2.72 -15.33
C GLU A 22 16.62 3.71 -14.97
N LYS A 23 16.45 4.46 -13.87
CA LYS A 23 17.44 5.45 -13.41
C LYS A 23 18.74 4.79 -12.95
N ILE A 24 18.67 3.62 -12.30
CA ILE A 24 19.86 2.81 -11.96
C ILE A 24 20.56 2.33 -13.23
N GLN A 25 19.80 1.83 -14.21
CA GLN A 25 20.37 1.39 -15.48
C GLN A 25 21.06 2.56 -16.20
N GLN A 26 20.41 3.73 -16.26
CA GLN A 26 21.01 4.96 -16.79
C GLN A 26 22.31 5.29 -16.05
N ARG A 27 22.29 5.34 -14.71
CA ARG A 27 23.48 5.63 -13.89
C ARG A 27 24.65 4.70 -14.25
N ASN A 28 24.39 3.40 -14.36
CA ASN A 28 25.41 2.42 -14.70
C ASN A 28 25.99 2.64 -16.12
N GLN A 29 25.17 3.11 -17.07
CA GLN A 29 25.65 3.47 -18.41
C GLN A 29 26.53 4.73 -18.38
N TYR A 30 26.14 5.76 -17.64
CA TYR A 30 26.94 6.97 -17.46
C TYR A 30 28.28 6.69 -16.76
N GLU A 31 28.28 5.84 -15.73
CA GLU A 31 29.51 5.40 -15.05
C GLU A 31 30.47 4.70 -16.02
N ARG A 32 29.95 3.83 -16.90
CA ARG A 32 30.77 3.17 -17.95
C ARG A 32 31.33 4.15 -18.98
N ARG A 33 30.67 5.28 -19.21
CA ARG A 33 31.14 6.36 -20.09
C ARG A 33 32.09 7.34 -19.39
N GLY A 34 32.34 7.18 -18.09
CA GLY A 34 33.16 8.10 -17.29
C GLY A 34 32.48 9.43 -16.97
N GLU A 35 31.15 9.49 -17.11
CA GLU A 35 30.37 10.71 -16.88
C GLU A 35 29.95 10.85 -15.42
N LYS A 36 29.69 12.10 -14.97
CA LYS A 36 29.28 12.38 -13.59
C LYS A 36 27.84 11.92 -13.34
N THR A 37 27.67 11.05 -12.35
CA THR A 37 26.36 10.45 -11.99
C THR A 37 25.73 11.01 -10.72
N SER A 38 26.33 12.04 -10.12
CA SER A 38 25.87 12.62 -8.85
C SER A 38 24.40 13.04 -8.85
N LYS A 39 23.92 13.63 -9.96
CA LYS A 39 22.51 14.01 -10.13
C LYS A 39 21.59 12.79 -10.13
N LEU A 40 21.93 11.74 -10.87
CA LEU A 40 21.16 10.49 -10.91
C LEU A 40 21.12 9.81 -9.54
N THR A 41 22.23 9.81 -8.80
CA THR A 41 22.28 9.25 -7.45
C THR A 41 21.40 10.02 -6.45
N VAL A 42 21.28 11.34 -6.58
CA VAL A 42 20.32 12.13 -5.79
C VAL A 42 18.89 11.75 -6.15
N THR A 43 18.56 11.68 -7.45
CA THR A 43 17.22 11.30 -7.92
C THR A 43 16.83 9.89 -7.48
N ILE A 44 17.72 8.90 -7.60
CA ILE A 44 17.45 7.51 -7.17
C ILE A 44 17.15 7.47 -5.66
N ARG A 45 17.89 8.21 -4.84
CA ARG A 45 17.61 8.27 -3.38
C ARG A 45 16.25 8.87 -3.08
N ALA A 46 15.86 9.94 -3.77
CA ALA A 46 14.53 10.55 -3.59
C ALA A 46 13.40 9.59 -4.01
N LEU A 47 13.56 8.91 -5.15
CA LEU A 47 12.59 7.91 -5.62
C LEU A 47 12.47 6.73 -4.63
N LEU A 48 13.59 6.25 -4.07
CA LEU A 48 13.58 5.20 -3.04
C LEU A 48 12.84 5.65 -1.77
N GLN A 49 12.99 6.90 -1.34
CA GLN A 49 12.23 7.45 -0.22
C GLN A 49 10.73 7.50 -0.53
N ASN A 50 10.36 7.96 -1.73
CA ASN A 50 8.97 8.01 -2.16
C ASN A 50 8.35 6.58 -2.20
N LEU A 51 9.07 5.61 -2.77
CA LEU A 51 8.62 4.22 -2.79
C LEU A 51 8.36 3.67 -1.37
N LYS A 52 9.26 3.98 -0.41
CA LYS A 52 9.08 3.60 0.99
C LYS A 52 7.80 4.18 1.58
N GLU A 53 7.52 5.46 1.33
CA GLU A 53 6.28 6.11 1.79
C GLU A 53 5.03 5.47 1.17
N LYS A 54 5.05 5.14 -0.13
CA LYS A 54 3.95 4.44 -0.80
C LYS A 54 3.70 3.05 -0.20
N ILE A 55 4.76 2.30 0.10
CA ILE A 55 4.65 0.97 0.73
C ILE A 55 4.06 1.10 2.14
N THR A 56 4.49 2.09 2.93
CA THR A 56 3.89 2.36 4.25
C THR A 56 2.41 2.71 4.13
N LEU A 57 2.04 3.56 3.16
CA LEU A 57 0.64 3.91 2.93
C LEU A 57 -0.20 2.69 2.52
N LEU A 58 0.30 1.83 1.62
CA LEU A 58 -0.38 0.60 1.23
C LEU A 58 -0.62 -0.33 2.43
N LYS A 59 0.37 -0.45 3.30
CA LYS A 59 0.26 -1.24 4.54
C LYS A 59 -0.80 -0.64 5.46
N ASP A 60 -0.83 0.67 5.64
CA ASP A 60 -1.82 1.34 6.49
C ASP A 60 -3.23 1.22 5.93
N LEU A 61 -3.41 1.33 4.62
CA LEU A 61 -4.69 1.12 3.94
C LEU A 61 -5.18 -0.31 4.12
N LEU A 62 -4.31 -1.32 3.97
CA LEU A 62 -4.64 -2.72 4.24
C LEU A 62 -5.03 -2.94 5.70
N LEU A 63 -4.24 -2.42 6.65
CA LEU A 63 -4.54 -2.55 8.07
C LEU A 63 -5.89 -1.91 8.42
N ARG A 64 -6.19 -0.72 7.89
CA ARG A 64 -7.49 -0.07 8.07
C ARG A 64 -8.62 -0.92 7.49
N ALA A 65 -8.49 -1.40 6.25
CA ALA A 65 -9.51 -2.25 5.63
C ALA A 65 -9.79 -3.52 6.44
N VAL A 66 -8.74 -4.19 6.91
CA VAL A 66 -8.84 -5.39 7.78
C VAL A 66 -9.46 -5.04 9.13
N SER A 67 -9.06 -3.93 9.77
CA SER A 67 -9.66 -3.46 11.01
C SER A 67 -11.12 -3.06 10.85
N THR A 68 -11.51 -2.42 9.74
CA THR A 68 -12.92 -2.12 9.44
C THR A 68 -13.74 -3.40 9.32
N HIS A 69 -13.16 -4.49 8.79
CA HIS A 69 -13.81 -5.80 8.75
C HIS A 69 -13.96 -6.44 10.15
N GLN A 70 -12.99 -6.21 11.06
CA GLN A 70 -13.10 -6.59 12.47
C GLN A 70 -14.06 -5.71 13.28
N MET A 71 -14.37 -4.51 12.77
CA MET A 71 -15.30 -3.55 13.37
C MET A 71 -16.74 -3.68 12.89
N TYR A 72 -17.15 -4.79 12.25
CA TYR A 72 -18.54 -5.20 12.37
C TYR A 72 -18.74 -5.68 13.81
N PRO A 73 -19.37 -4.88 14.66
CA PRO A 73 -19.40 -5.18 16.06
C PRO A 73 -20.14 -6.50 16.23
N ARG A 74 -19.48 -7.40 16.94
CA ARG A 74 -20.05 -8.54 17.68
C ARG A 74 -21.15 -8.12 18.69
N LYS A 75 -21.79 -6.95 18.49
CA LYS A 75 -22.96 -6.44 19.21
C LYS A 75 -24.26 -7.04 18.68
N HIS A 76 -24.29 -7.61 17.47
CA HIS A 76 -25.49 -8.33 17.03
C HIS A 76 -25.67 -9.68 17.75
N PHE A 77 -24.60 -10.24 18.36
CA PHE A 77 -24.69 -11.49 19.13
C PHE A 77 -25.11 -11.29 20.59
N GLN A 78 -25.01 -10.07 21.15
CA GLN A 78 -25.53 -9.80 22.50
C GLN A 78 -26.98 -9.31 22.53
N LEU A 79 -27.50 -8.73 21.44
CA LEU A 79 -28.92 -8.34 21.36
C LEU A 79 -29.84 -9.56 21.13
N TYR A 80 -29.36 -10.62 20.48
CA TYR A 80 -30.15 -11.83 20.22
C TYR A 80 -30.35 -12.73 21.46
N SER A 81 -29.44 -12.69 22.45
CA SER A 81 -29.63 -13.41 23.72
C SER A 81 -30.46 -12.64 24.75
N ARG A 82 -30.69 -11.33 24.55
CA ARG A 82 -31.49 -10.51 25.49
C ARG A 82 -32.96 -10.33 25.07
N MET A 83 -33.29 -10.64 23.82
CA MET A 83 -34.67 -10.69 23.32
C MET A 83 -35.03 -12.15 23.05
N GLY A 84 -35.68 -12.79 24.01
CA GLY A 84 -35.91 -14.24 24.07
C GLY A 84 -36.48 -14.87 22.80
N GLY A 85 -35.67 -15.66 22.11
CA GLY A 85 -36.10 -16.59 21.06
C GLY A 85 -36.18 -18.00 21.62
N LYS A 86 -37.40 -18.51 21.82
CA LYS A 86 -37.65 -19.94 22.05
C LYS A 86 -37.03 -20.74 20.90
N ALA A 87 -36.16 -21.70 21.23
CA ALA A 87 -35.74 -22.72 20.30
C ALA A 87 -36.96 -23.56 19.90
N ILE A 88 -37.43 -23.44 18.66
CA ILE A 88 -38.24 -24.49 18.04
C ILE A 88 -37.25 -25.39 17.32
N LEU A 89 -37.05 -26.55 17.93
CA LEU A 89 -36.39 -27.72 17.37
C LEU A 89 -37.36 -28.30 16.32
N PHE A 90 -36.93 -28.37 15.06
CA PHE A 90 -37.46 -29.34 14.09
C PHE A 90 -36.34 -30.34 13.82
#